data_AF-A0A949FH92-F1
#
_entry.id   AF-A0A949FH92-F1
#
_cell.length_a   1.000
_cell.length_b   1.000
_cell.length_c   1.000
_cell.angle_alpha   90.00
_cell.angle_beta   90.00
_cell.angle_gamma   90.00
#
_symmetry.space_group_name_H-M   'P 1'
#
loop_
_entity.id
_entity.type
_entity.pdbx_description
1 polymer ?
#
loop_
_entity_poly.entity_id
_entity_poly.type
_entity_poly.pdbx_seq_one_letter_code
_entity_poly.pdbx_strand_id
1 'polypeptide(L)'
;EHRFPIPIEIDEDDINEALRGGMVMRVVYLEDNEVAEPVETAGRPQRVLDLRPTQDALRTADQLGRPVAILRIGSRVPNVSEGQDWDNFLFGCPAWTTLKPIPTKQMLIDRGNLPATANTGSISDRR
;
A
#
# COMPACT_ATOMS: atom_id res chain seq x y z
N GLU A 1 -18.30 -9.43 12.80
CA GLU A 1 -17.32 -10.04 11.87
C GLU A 1 -15.87 -10.10 12.39
N HIS A 2 -15.58 -9.88 13.68
CA HIS A 2 -14.19 -9.92 14.22
C HIS A 2 -13.76 -11.29 14.80
N ARG A 3 -14.32 -12.39 14.30
CA ARG A 3 -14.22 -13.68 15.01
C ARG A 3 -12.85 -14.36 14.90
N PHE A 4 -12.04 -14.03 13.90
CA PHE A 4 -10.74 -14.68 13.64
C PHE A 4 -9.74 -13.70 13.01
N PRO A 5 -9.09 -12.83 13.79
CA PRO A 5 -8.05 -11.96 13.26
C PRO A 5 -6.83 -12.79 12.84
N ILE A 6 -6.16 -12.36 11.78
CA ILE A 6 -4.82 -12.86 11.41
C ILE A 6 -3.81 -11.95 12.11
N PRO A 7 -3.11 -12.42 13.17
CA PRO A 7 -2.07 -11.63 13.79
C PRO A 7 -0.92 -11.44 12.79
N ILE A 8 -0.35 -10.24 12.78
CA ILE A 8 0.83 -9.92 11.98
C ILE A 8 1.93 -9.60 12.98
N GLU A 9 2.96 -10.43 13.01
CA GLU A 9 4.14 -10.20 13.83
C GLU A 9 5.17 -9.38 13.05
N ILE A 10 5.57 -8.26 13.65
CA ILE A 10 6.64 -7.40 13.16
C ILE A 10 7.76 -7.53 14.19
N ASP A 11 8.93 -7.99 13.75
CA ASP A 11 10.06 -8.19 14.65
C ASP A 11 10.96 -6.94 14.72
N GLU A 12 11.91 -6.96 15.65
CA GLU A 12 12.82 -5.83 15.86
C GLU A 12 13.72 -5.60 14.63
N ASP A 13 14.05 -6.65 13.89
CA ASP A 13 14.89 -6.57 12.69
C ASP A 13 14.16 -5.86 11.54
N ASP A 14 12.87 -6.10 11.35
CA ASP A 14 12.03 -5.36 10.41
C ASP A 14 12.07 -3.86 10.69
N ILE A 15 11.89 -3.50 11.97
CA ILE A 15 11.88 -2.10 12.41
C ILE A 15 13.25 -1.48 12.20
N ASN A 16 14.32 -2.17 12.60
CA ASN A 16 15.69 -1.70 12.44
C ASN A 16 16.04 -1.50 10.96
N GLU A 17 15.64 -2.41 10.07
CA GLU A 17 15.88 -2.29 8.63
C GLU A 17 15.10 -1.11 8.03
N ALA A 18 13.82 -0.96 8.39
CA ALA A 18 13.01 0.18 7.96
C ALA A 18 13.60 1.52 8.44
N LEU A 19 14.07 1.60 9.69
CA LEU A 19 14.69 2.79 10.28
C LEU A 19 16.02 3.17 9.61
N ARG A 20 16.76 2.19 9.07
CA ARG A 20 17.99 2.43 8.28
C ARG A 20 17.71 2.96 6.87
N GLY A 21 16.45 3.18 6.52
CA GLY A 21 16.02 3.59 5.18
C GLY A 21 15.84 2.42 4.22
N GLY A 22 15.79 1.19 4.74
CA GLY A 22 15.40 0.00 4.00
C GLY A 22 13.90 0.00 3.66
N MET A 23 13.50 -1.01 2.89
CA MET A 23 12.11 -1.32 2.61
C MET A 23 11.88 -2.77 2.95
N VAL A 24 11.08 -3.01 3.98
CA VAL A 24 10.64 -4.34 4.39
C VAL A 24 9.32 -4.63 3.70
N MET A 25 9.25 -5.77 3.00
CA MET A 25 8.03 -6.30 2.42
C MET A 25 7.79 -7.70 2.96
N ARG A 26 6.66 -7.89 3.63
CA ARG A 26 6.16 -9.21 4.05
C ARG A 26 4.88 -9.54 3.31
N VAL A 27 4.78 -10.76 2.78
CA VAL A 27 3.53 -11.30 2.24
C VAL A 27 3.00 -12.33 3.21
N VAL A 28 1.84 -12.04 3.80
CA VAL A 28 1.16 -12.92 4.74
C VAL A 28 0.22 -13.81 3.93
N TYR A 29 0.30 -15.13 4.16
CA TYR A 29 -0.52 -16.12 3.48
C TYR A 29 -1.09 -17.14 4.46
N LEU A 30 -2.18 -17.79 4.06
CA LEU A 30 -2.75 -18.93 4.75
C LEU A 30 -2.29 -20.21 4.04
N GLU A 31 -1.60 -21.09 4.76
CA GLU A 31 -1.22 -22.41 4.25
C GLU A 31 -2.47 -23.24 3.89
N ASP A 32 -2.34 -24.12 2.90
CA ASP A 32 -3.39 -25.08 2.56
C ASP A 32 -3.45 -26.19 3.62
N ASN A 33 -4.60 -26.37 4.26
CA ASN A 33 -4.77 -27.38 5.32
C ASN A 33 -4.58 -28.83 4.82
N GLU A 34 -4.78 -29.09 3.53
CA GLU A 34 -4.54 -30.43 2.95
C GLU A 34 -3.04 -30.77 2.85
N VAL A 35 -2.17 -29.75 2.85
CA VAL A 35 -0.72 -29.88 2.61
C VAL A 35 0.10 -29.47 3.84
N ALA A 36 -0.45 -28.63 4.71
CA ALA A 36 0.22 -28.13 5.89
C ALA A 36 0.53 -29.23 6.90
N GLU A 37 1.75 -29.22 7.42
CA GLU A 37 2.10 -30.11 8.53
C GLU A 37 1.33 -29.70 9.79
N PRO A 38 0.62 -30.62 10.46
CA PRO A 38 -0.04 -30.33 11.72
C PRO A 38 1.00 -30.05 12.80
N VAL A 39 1.29 -28.77 13.06
CA VAL A 39 2.25 -28.33 14.07
C VAL A 39 1.56 -27.42 15.07
N GLU A 40 1.81 -27.64 16.36
CA GLU A 40 1.35 -26.74 17.41
C GLU A 40 2.12 -25.41 17.34
N THR A 41 1.45 -24.39 16.84
CA THR A 41 1.96 -23.01 16.73
C THR A 41 1.54 -22.11 17.88
N ALA A 42 0.69 -22.61 18.80
CA ALA A 42 0.22 -21.82 19.94
C ALA A 42 1.38 -21.34 20.82
N GLY A 43 1.47 -20.03 21.02
CA GLY A 43 2.53 -19.41 21.83
C GLY A 43 3.93 -19.42 21.20
N ARG A 44 4.05 -19.79 19.92
CA ARG A 44 5.30 -19.71 19.15
C ARG A 44 5.25 -18.52 18.18
N PRO A 45 6.41 -17.91 17.85
CA PRO A 45 6.47 -16.89 16.82
C PRO A 45 5.91 -17.40 15.49
N GLN A 46 5.36 -16.49 14.71
CA GLN A 46 4.93 -16.76 13.35
C GLN A 46 6.12 -17.27 12.52
N ARG A 47 5.89 -18.31 11.72
CA ARG A 47 6.92 -18.84 10.83
C ARG A 47 7.21 -17.82 9.73
N VAL A 48 8.48 -17.48 9.56
CA VAL A 48 8.96 -16.56 8.53
C VAL A 48 9.85 -17.32 7.55
N LEU A 49 9.72 -17.01 6.27
CA LEU A 49 10.60 -17.48 5.20
C LEU A 49 11.24 -16.26 4.55
N ASP A 50 12.55 -16.10 4.76
CA ASP A 50 13.31 -15.04 4.12
C ASP A 50 13.56 -15.35 2.65
N LEU A 51 13.28 -14.37 1.80
CA LEU A 51 13.49 -14.46 0.37
C LEU A 51 14.66 -13.57 -0.05
N ARG A 52 15.35 -13.99 -1.10
CA ARG A 52 16.37 -13.16 -1.74
C ARG A 52 15.72 -11.94 -2.39
N PRO A 53 16.41 -10.80 -2.50
CA PRO A 53 15.88 -9.60 -3.17
C PRO A 53 15.42 -9.81 -4.63
N THR A 54 15.87 -10.87 -5.29
CA THR A 54 15.52 -11.22 -6.68
C THR A 54 14.29 -12.13 -6.79
N GLN A 55 13.74 -12.59 -5.67
CA GLN A 55 12.56 -13.46 -5.65
C GLN A 55 11.27 -12.63 -5.49
N ASP A 56 10.21 -13.10 -6.14
CA ASP A 56 8.87 -12.53 -6.00
C ASP A 56 8.18 -13.14 -4.78
N ALA A 57 8.01 -12.33 -3.73
CA ALA A 57 7.36 -12.75 -2.49
C ALA A 57 5.89 -13.10 -2.66
N LEU A 58 5.17 -12.40 -3.53
CA LEU A 58 3.75 -12.67 -3.75
C LEU A 58 3.57 -13.99 -4.49
N ARG A 59 4.37 -14.23 -5.54
CA ARG A 59 4.38 -15.51 -6.25
C ARG A 59 4.78 -16.67 -5.34
N THR A 60 5.77 -16.47 -4.47
CA THR A 60 6.19 -17.50 -3.52
C THR A 60 5.08 -17.83 -2.52
N ALA A 61 4.40 -16.81 -1.98
CA ALA A 61 3.28 -16.99 -1.08
C ALA A 61 2.08 -17.71 -1.74
N ASP A 62 1.80 -17.40 -3.02
CA ASP A 62 0.74 -18.06 -3.81
C ASP A 62 1.04 -19.54 -4.08
N GLN A 63 2.32 -19.93 -4.11
CA GLN A 63 2.72 -21.34 -4.22
C GLN A 63 2.60 -22.10 -2.90
N LEU A 64 2.79 -21.42 -1.77
CA LEU A 64 2.74 -22.02 -0.43
C LEU A 64 1.33 -22.01 0.18
N GLY A 65 0.43 -21.18 -0.36
CA GLY A 65 -0.93 -21.07 0.11
C GLY A 65 -1.65 -19.89 -0.52
N ARG A 66 -2.53 -19.25 0.25
CA ARG A 66 -3.36 -18.14 -0.21
C ARG A 66 -2.90 -16.82 0.40
N PRO A 67 -2.32 -15.89 -0.38
CA PRO A 67 -1.96 -14.56 0.10
C PRO A 67 -3.20 -13.81 0.62
N VAL A 68 -3.06 -13.16 1.77
CA VAL A 68 -4.15 -12.44 2.45
C VAL A 68 -3.78 -11.00 2.80
N ALA A 69 -2.49 -10.69 2.91
CA ALA A 69 -2.04 -9.32 3.14
C ALA A 69 -0.62 -9.10 2.59
N ILE A 70 -0.35 -7.85 2.23
CA ILE A 70 0.99 -7.38 1.89
C ILE A 70 1.31 -6.25 2.88
N LEU A 71 2.29 -6.49 3.74
CA LEU A 71 2.80 -5.51 4.69
C LEU A 71 4.05 -4.86 4.12
N ARG A 72 4.10 -3.54 4.19
CA ARG A 72 5.21 -2.71 3.71
C ARG A 72 5.58 -1.68 4.75
N ILE A 73 6.85 -1.66 5.13
CA ILE A 73 7.38 -0.74 6.14
C ILE A 73 8.70 -0.17 5.63
N GLY A 74 8.87 1.15 5.72
CA GLY A 74 10.10 1.83 5.30
C GLY A 74 9.83 3.14 4.57
N SER A 75 10.91 3.80 4.17
CA SER A 75 10.88 5.12 3.52
C SER A 75 11.21 5.10 2.02
N ARG A 76 11.51 3.92 1.44
CA ARG A 76 11.76 3.81 0.01
C ARG A 76 10.44 3.77 -0.74
N VAL A 77 10.23 4.79 -1.57
CA VAL A 77 9.18 4.80 -2.58
C VAL A 77 9.75 4.15 -3.84
N PRO A 78 9.01 3.30 -4.57
CA PRO A 78 9.45 2.82 -5.87
C PRO A 78 9.78 4.01 -6.79
N ASN A 79 10.82 3.88 -7.61
CA ASN A 79 11.13 4.88 -8.64
C ASN A 79 10.15 4.75 -9.81
N VAL A 80 8.92 5.16 -9.54
CA VAL A 80 7.77 5.16 -10.43
C VAL A 80 7.87 6.32 -11.41
N SER A 81 8.25 6.04 -12.65
CA SER A 81 8.37 7.10 -13.66
C SER A 81 6.99 7.45 -14.23
N GLU A 82 6.07 6.49 -14.28
CA GLU A 82 4.72 6.62 -14.85
C GLU A 82 3.76 5.62 -14.18
N GLY A 83 2.44 5.79 -14.35
CA GLY A 83 1.38 5.07 -13.63
C GLY A 83 1.45 3.53 -13.64
N GLN A 84 2.09 2.89 -14.63
CA GLN A 84 2.25 1.43 -14.67
C GLN A 84 3.13 0.88 -13.55
N ASP A 85 4.12 1.64 -13.08
CA ASP A 85 5.01 1.21 -12.00
C ASP A 85 4.27 1.16 -10.66
N TRP A 86 3.22 1.97 -10.50
CA TRP A 86 2.38 1.98 -9.30
C TRP A 86 1.45 0.78 -9.23
N ASP A 87 0.83 0.38 -10.34
CA ASP A 87 -0.03 -0.81 -10.38
C ASP A 87 0.73 -2.07 -9.98
N ASN A 88 1.95 -2.23 -10.51
CA ASN A 88 2.84 -3.34 -10.16
C ASN A 88 3.26 -3.27 -8.69
N PHE A 89 3.62 -2.09 -8.20
CA PHE A 89 3.98 -1.92 -6.79
C PHE A 89 2.80 -2.21 -5.85
N LEU A 90 1.59 -1.79 -6.19
CA LEU A 90 0.40 -2.00 -5.36
C LEU A 90 -0.20 -3.40 -5.52
N PHE A 91 0.27 -4.20 -6.47
CA PHE A 91 -0.34 -5.48 -6.85
C PHE A 91 -1.86 -5.35 -7.08
N GLY A 92 -2.27 -4.24 -7.70
CA GLY A 92 -3.68 -3.92 -7.95
C GLY A 92 -4.52 -3.56 -6.72
N CYS A 93 -3.95 -3.46 -5.51
CA CYS A 93 -4.68 -3.08 -4.30
C CYS A 93 -3.89 -2.15 -3.35
N PRO A 94 -4.41 -0.94 -3.05
CA PRO A 94 -5.60 -0.32 -3.64
C PRO A 94 -5.40 -0.04 -5.13
N ALA A 95 -6.50 0.14 -5.88
CA ALA A 95 -6.41 0.56 -7.27
C ALA A 95 -5.69 1.92 -7.35
N TRP A 96 -4.64 2.01 -8.16
CA TRP A 96 -4.00 3.29 -8.45
C TRP A 96 -4.95 4.12 -9.32
N THR A 97 -5.19 5.38 -8.91
CA THR A 97 -5.94 6.34 -9.74
C THR A 97 -5.16 7.63 -9.84
N THR A 98 -4.91 8.09 -11.07
CA THR A 98 -4.37 9.42 -11.28
C THR A 98 -5.42 10.45 -10.87
N LEU A 99 -5.09 11.30 -9.91
CA LEU A 99 -5.94 12.43 -9.56
C LEU A 99 -5.99 13.36 -10.77
N LYS A 100 -7.20 13.59 -11.29
CA LYS A 100 -7.39 14.65 -12.29
C LYS A 100 -7.05 15.97 -11.60
N PRO A 101 -6.15 16.80 -12.15
CA PRO A 101 -5.83 18.08 -11.55
C PRO A 101 -7.12 18.89 -11.41
N ILE A 102 -7.30 19.52 -10.25
CA ILE A 102 -8.43 20.43 -10.04
C ILE A 102 -8.28 21.53 -11.11
N PRO A 103 -9.26 21.70 -12.01
CA PRO A 103 -9.16 22.70 -13.05
C PRO A 103 -9.01 24.08 -12.41
N THR A 104 -8.05 24.86 -12.90
CA THR A 104 -7.83 26.23 -12.42
C THR A 104 -9.09 27.08 -12.64
N LYS A 105 -9.31 28.08 -11.79
CA LYS A 105 -10.42 29.05 -11.96
C LYS A 105 -10.49 29.61 -13.39
N GLN A 106 -9.33 29.93 -14.00
CA GLN A 106 -9.28 30.39 -15.39
C GLN A 106 -9.78 29.32 -16.38
N MET A 107 -9.35 28.07 -16.24
CA MET A 107 -9.83 26.97 -17.09
C MET A 107 -11.33 26.73 -16.93
N LEU A 108 -11.88 26.96 -15.74
CA LEU A 108 -13.31 26.88 -15.50
C LEU A 108 -14.07 28.05 -16.14
N ILE A 109 -13.48 29.25 -16.17
CA ILE A 109 -14.02 30.41 -16.89
C ILE A 109 -13.99 30.16 -18.39
N ASP A 110 -12.86 29.69 -18.93
CA ASP A 110 -12.67 29.44 -20.37
C ASP A 110 -13.61 28.33 -20.88
N ARG A 111 -13.95 27.36 -20.03
CA ARG A 111 -14.93 26.29 -20.32
C ARG A 111 -16.38 26.70 -20.12
N GLY A 112 -16.65 27.93 -19.67
CA GLY A 112 -18.00 28.42 -19.37
C GLY A 112 -18.63 27.83 -18.09
N ASN A 113 -17.84 27.11 -17.29
CA ASN A 113 -18.30 26.48 -16.05
C ASN A 113 -18.26 27.42 -14.83
N LEU A 114 -17.62 28.59 -14.95
CA LEU A 114 -17.64 29.66 -13.95
C LEU A 114 -17.77 31.04 -14.65
N PRO A 115 -18.58 31.98 -14.14
CA PRO A 115 -18.64 33.33 -14.68
C PRO A 115 -17.34 34.10 -14.40
N ALA A 116 -16.84 34.82 -15.41
CA ALA A 116 -15.61 35.61 -15.32
C ALA A 116 -15.64 36.73 -14.25
N THR A 117 -16.84 37.10 -13.78
CA THR A 117 -17.08 38.18 -12.82
C THR A 117 -16.90 37.78 -11.35
N ALA A 118 -16.53 36.53 -11.05
CA ALA A 118 -16.37 36.04 -9.68
C ALA A 118 -15.07 36.52 -8.98
N ASN A 119 -14.58 37.72 -9.25
CA ASN A 119 -13.41 38.29 -8.57
C ASN A 119 -13.78 39.44 -7.63
N THR A 120 -13.36 39.27 -6.37
CA THR A 120 -13.11 40.31 -5.36
C THR A 120 -14.33 40.89 -4.64
N GLY A 121 -14.96 40.05 -3.81
CA GLY A 121 -15.54 40.55 -2.56
C GLY A 121 -14.42 40.72 -1.53
N SER A 122 -13.75 41.87 -1.56
CA SER A 122 -12.87 42.28 -0.46
C SER A 122 -13.73 42.41 0.81
N ILE A 123 -13.38 41.69 1.88
CA ILE A 123 -14.03 41.77 3.20
C ILE A 123 -13.82 43.15 3.88
N SER A 124 -13.19 44.11 3.21
CA SER A 124 -12.92 45.44 3.74
C SER A 124 -14.12 46.40 3.79
N ASP A 125 -15.32 46.00 3.36
CA ASP A 125 -16.47 46.90 3.22
C ASP A 125 -17.66 46.55 4.15
N ARG A 126 -17.37 46.12 5.38
CA ARG A 126 -18.33 46.16 6.49
C ARG A 126 -17.82 47.10 7.57
N ARG A 127 -18.15 48.38 7.41
CA ARG A 127 -18.33 49.31 8.53
C ARG A 127 -19.81 49.48 8.81
#